data_AF-A0A7V0R188-F1
#
_entry.id   AF-A0A7V0R188-F1
#
_cell.length_a   1.000
_cell.length_b   1.000
_cell.length_c   1.000
_cell.angle_alpha   90.00
_cell.angle_beta   90.00
_cell.angle_gamma   90.00
#
_symmetry.space_group_name_H-M   'P 1'
#
loop_
_entity.id
_entity.type
_entity.pdbx_description
1 polymer ?
#
loop_
_entity_poly.entity_id
_entity_poly.type
_entity_poly.pdbx_seq_one_letter_code
_entity_poly.pdbx_strand_id
1 'polypeptide(L)'
;MSKKKNKSKSPTRKKVPVFTIIIAIIIAGGLFIVVANPFDSKGSGKTTRLFTVKGGETRPVLNPGQFSGMTGEAYAAAKEIPQILDKVYCHCNCENPPFNHKSLLSCFVEYHGSS
;
A
#
# COMPACT_ATOMS: atom_id res chain seq x y z
N MET A 1 28.58 -73.25 16.19
CA MET A 1 27.97 -71.91 16.39
C MET A 1 27.09 -71.57 15.20
N SER A 2 25.78 -71.81 15.30
CA SER A 2 24.83 -71.57 14.20
C SER A 2 24.07 -70.26 14.42
N LYS A 3 24.23 -69.31 13.49
CA LYS A 3 23.61 -67.98 13.51
C LYS A 3 22.08 -68.06 13.37
N LYS A 4 21.36 -67.56 14.37
CA LYS A 4 19.90 -67.35 14.37
C LYS A 4 19.54 -66.19 13.43
N LYS A 5 18.88 -66.47 12.30
CA LYS A 5 18.38 -65.43 11.38
C LYS A 5 17.07 -64.84 11.90
N ASN A 6 17.06 -63.54 12.18
CA ASN A 6 15.88 -62.77 12.58
C ASN A 6 15.07 -62.39 11.32
N LYS A 7 13.82 -62.86 11.22
CA LYS A 7 12.90 -62.49 10.13
C LYS A 7 12.30 -61.10 10.41
N SER A 8 12.71 -60.11 9.62
CA SER A 8 12.07 -58.79 9.56
C SER A 8 10.67 -58.92 8.97
N LYS A 9 9.64 -58.44 9.68
CA LYS A 9 8.25 -58.37 9.18
C LYS A 9 8.14 -57.21 8.20
N SER A 10 7.77 -57.47 6.95
CA SER A 10 7.53 -56.44 5.94
C SER A 10 6.24 -55.66 6.26
N PRO A 11 6.21 -54.33 6.04
CA PRO A 11 5.01 -53.54 6.26
C PRO A 11 3.99 -53.84 5.16
N THR A 12 2.80 -54.32 5.55
CA THR A 12 1.68 -54.59 4.66
C THR A 12 1.13 -53.30 4.07
N ARG A 13 1.20 -53.18 2.74
CA ARG A 13 0.78 -52.01 1.96
C ARG A 13 -0.75 -51.89 1.99
N LYS A 14 -1.30 -51.12 2.93
CA LYS A 14 -2.74 -50.80 2.96
C LYS A 14 -3.07 -49.88 1.78
N LYS A 15 -4.02 -50.30 0.93
CA LYS A 15 -4.50 -49.53 -0.22
C LYS A 15 -5.38 -48.38 0.30
N VAL A 16 -4.88 -47.15 0.21
CA VAL A 16 -5.58 -45.94 0.67
C VAL A 16 -6.51 -45.48 -0.47
N PRO A 17 -7.82 -45.26 -0.21
CA PRO A 17 -8.76 -44.87 -1.26
C PRO A 17 -8.43 -43.48 -1.82
N VAL A 18 -8.50 -43.33 -3.14
CA VAL A 18 -8.06 -42.14 -3.89
C VAL A 18 -8.68 -40.83 -3.35
N PHE A 19 -9.90 -40.88 -2.82
CA PHE A 19 -10.59 -39.72 -2.24
C PHE A 19 -9.86 -39.13 -1.02
N THR A 20 -9.18 -39.96 -0.21
CA THR A 20 -8.39 -39.48 0.94
C THR A 20 -7.13 -38.73 0.51
N ILE A 21 -6.56 -39.10 -0.64
CA ILE A 21 -5.41 -38.41 -1.23
C ILE A 21 -5.85 -37.05 -1.78
N ILE A 22 -7.02 -36.98 -2.44
CA ILE A 22 -7.58 -35.74 -2.98
C ILE A 22 -7.87 -34.73 -1.87
N ILE A 23 -8.51 -35.17 -0.77
CA ILE A 23 -8.78 -34.29 0.38
C ILE A 23 -7.49 -33.75 1.00
N ALA A 24 -6.48 -34.61 1.17
CA ALA A 24 -5.19 -34.20 1.71
C ALA A 24 -4.48 -33.16 0.81
N ILE A 25 -4.60 -33.30 -0.52
CA ILE A 25 -4.07 -32.34 -1.49
C ILE A 25 -4.82 -31.00 -1.43
N ILE A 26 -6.14 -31.00 -1.29
CA ILE A 26 -6.93 -29.76 -1.18
C ILE A 26 -6.59 -29.01 0.12
N ILE A 27 -6.46 -29.72 1.24
CA ILE A 27 -6.10 -29.11 2.52
C ILE A 27 -4.67 -28.57 2.47
N ALA A 28 -3.71 -29.35 1.95
CA ALA A 28 -2.33 -28.90 1.81
C ALA A 28 -2.20 -27.74 0.82
N GLY A 29 -2.93 -27.76 -0.30
CA GLY A 29 -2.95 -26.71 -1.30
C GLY A 29 -3.61 -25.43 -0.80
N GLY A 30 -4.76 -25.54 -0.12
CA GLY A 30 -5.43 -24.40 0.50
C GLY A 30 -4.60 -23.74 1.60
N LEU A 31 -3.93 -24.55 2.43
CA LEU A 31 -3.01 -24.05 3.45
C LEU A 31 -1.77 -23.39 2.84
N PHE A 32 -1.25 -23.92 1.72
CA PHE A 32 -0.16 -23.31 0.98
C PHE A 32 -0.54 -21.94 0.40
N ILE A 33 -1.76 -21.75 -0.11
CA ILE A 33 -2.20 -20.44 -0.62
C ILE A 33 -2.27 -19.40 0.50
N VAL A 34 -2.73 -19.77 1.70
CA VAL A 34 -2.82 -18.85 2.85
C VAL A 34 -1.45 -18.50 3.43
N VAL A 35 -0.50 -19.44 3.43
CA VAL A 35 0.86 -19.20 3.95
C VAL A 35 1.75 -18.50 2.92
N ALA A 36 1.61 -18.81 1.62
CA ALA A 36 2.43 -18.23 0.56
C ALA A 36 1.96 -16.84 0.12
N ASN A 37 0.67 -16.52 0.27
CA ASN A 37 0.15 -15.19 0.01
C ASN A 37 -0.23 -14.55 1.35
N PRO A 38 0.69 -13.84 2.02
CA PRO A 38 0.30 -13.01 3.15
C PRO A 38 -0.77 -12.07 2.62
N PHE A 39 -1.99 -12.24 3.12
CA PHE A 39 -3.15 -11.42 2.85
C PHE A 39 -2.70 -9.96 2.80
N ASP A 40 -2.71 -9.37 1.59
CA ASP A 40 -2.22 -8.03 1.29
C ASP A 40 -2.98 -7.04 2.18
N SER A 41 -2.40 -6.79 3.34
CA SER A 41 -2.95 -5.92 4.35
C SER A 41 -2.74 -4.53 3.81
N LYS A 42 -3.73 -4.07 3.04
CA LYS A 42 -3.90 -2.69 2.56
C LYS A 42 -4.21 -1.80 3.76
N GLY A 43 -3.30 -1.80 4.73
CA GLY A 43 -3.37 -1.15 6.02
C GLY A 43 -2.34 -0.03 6.06
N SER A 44 -2.83 1.19 5.85
CA SER A 44 -2.35 2.38 6.57
C SER A 44 -0.86 2.75 6.45
N GLY A 45 -0.38 2.98 5.22
CA GLY A 45 0.85 3.74 4.99
C GLY A 45 0.64 5.26 5.10
N LYS A 46 0.33 5.80 6.29
CA LYS A 46 0.16 7.26 6.47
C LYS A 46 1.49 8.02 6.54
N THR A 47 2.58 7.36 6.90
CA THR A 47 3.90 8.00 7.10
C THR A 47 4.76 8.07 5.84
N THR A 48 4.63 7.13 4.91
CA THR A 48 5.53 7.07 3.74
C THR A 48 5.19 8.09 2.65
N ARG A 49 3.93 8.56 2.58
CA ARG A 49 3.49 9.41 1.46
C ARG A 49 4.00 10.85 1.53
N LEU A 50 4.33 11.37 2.72
CA LEU A 50 4.56 12.81 2.91
C LEU A 50 5.60 13.42 1.96
N PHE A 51 6.67 12.68 1.65
CA PHE A 51 7.75 13.13 0.75
C PHE A 51 7.90 12.25 -0.51
N THR A 52 6.95 11.36 -0.80
CA THR A 52 6.99 10.46 -1.98
C THR A 52 6.28 11.10 -3.18
N VAL A 53 6.56 12.39 -3.41
CA VAL A 53 5.86 13.20 -4.40
C VAL A 53 6.82 13.61 -5.51
N LYS A 54 6.41 13.42 -6.77
CA LYS A 54 7.23 13.82 -7.93
C LYS A 54 7.43 15.34 -7.96
N GLY A 55 6.40 16.11 -7.59
CA GLY A 55 6.38 17.55 -7.69
C GLY A 55 6.36 18.03 -9.14
N GLY A 56 6.85 19.25 -9.37
CA GLY A 56 6.85 19.92 -10.66
C GLY A 56 5.62 20.77 -10.92
N GLU A 57 5.02 21.33 -9.88
CA GLU A 57 4.10 22.46 -10.02
C GLU A 57 4.91 23.75 -10.24
N THR A 58 4.61 24.47 -11.32
CA THR A 58 5.34 25.68 -11.73
C THR A 58 4.44 26.91 -11.77
N ARG A 59 3.13 26.73 -11.61
CA ARG A 59 2.18 27.85 -11.56
C ARG A 59 2.38 28.64 -10.27
N PRO A 60 2.14 29.97 -10.30
CA PRO A 60 2.19 30.78 -9.09
C PRO A 60 1.02 30.44 -8.16
N VAL A 61 1.28 30.49 -6.85
CA VAL A 61 0.24 30.41 -5.81
C VAL A 61 -0.76 31.55 -6.02
N LEU A 62 -2.04 31.26 -5.83
CA LEU A 62 -3.10 32.27 -5.93
C LEU A 62 -2.87 33.41 -4.95
N ASN A 63 -3.28 34.64 -5.34
CA ASN A 63 -3.12 35.82 -4.49
C ASN A 63 -3.80 35.64 -3.13
N PRO A 64 -3.07 35.65 -1.99
CA PRO A 64 -3.65 35.45 -0.67
C PRO A 64 -4.78 36.41 -0.32
N GLY A 65 -4.73 37.64 -0.85
CA GLY A 65 -5.74 38.68 -0.60
C GLY A 65 -7.14 38.38 -1.15
N GLN A 66 -7.32 37.29 -1.91
CA GLN A 66 -8.63 36.82 -2.34
C GLN A 66 -9.33 35.91 -1.31
N PHE A 67 -8.63 35.52 -0.25
CA PHE A 67 -9.14 34.65 0.81
C PHE A 67 -9.16 35.38 2.15
N SER A 68 -10.04 34.96 3.05
CA SER A 68 -10.18 35.52 4.40
C SER A 68 -9.67 34.55 5.47
N GLY A 69 -9.30 35.10 6.64
CA GLY A 69 -8.86 34.33 7.81
C GLY A 69 -7.69 33.40 7.53
N MET A 70 -7.71 32.21 8.16
CA MET A 70 -6.65 31.22 8.06
C MET A 70 -6.39 30.74 6.63
N THR A 71 -7.39 30.79 5.75
CA THR A 71 -7.19 30.45 4.33
C THR A 71 -6.24 31.45 3.67
N GLY A 72 -6.44 32.75 3.88
CA GLY A 72 -5.51 33.77 3.40
C GLY A 72 -4.09 33.58 3.94
N GLU A 73 -3.97 33.28 5.24
CA GLU A 73 -2.68 32.99 5.88
C GLU A 73 -1.99 31.76 5.27
N ALA A 74 -2.75 30.70 4.99
CA ALA A 74 -2.23 29.48 4.36
C ALA A 74 -1.71 29.74 2.94
N TYR A 75 -2.43 30.52 2.13
CA TYR A 75 -1.96 30.91 0.79
C TYR A 75 -0.75 31.85 0.88
N ALA A 76 -0.67 32.73 1.88
CA ALA A 76 0.50 33.58 2.11
C ALA A 76 1.74 32.73 2.44
N ALA A 77 1.62 31.78 3.37
CA ALA A 77 2.70 30.85 3.70
C ALA A 77 3.09 29.98 2.49
N ALA A 78 2.11 29.48 1.71
CA ALA A 78 2.39 28.71 0.51
C ALA A 78 3.19 29.50 -0.54
N LYS A 79 2.92 30.82 -0.64
CA LYS A 79 3.64 31.73 -1.54
C LYS A 79 5.07 32.00 -1.09
N GLU A 80 5.37 31.94 0.22
CA GLU A 80 6.72 32.13 0.76
C GLU A 80 7.64 30.94 0.53
N ILE A 81 7.09 29.71 0.57
CA ILE A 81 7.87 28.47 0.49
C ILE A 81 7.39 27.47 -0.58
N PRO A 82 7.10 27.91 -1.83
CA PRO A 82 6.49 27.05 -2.85
C PRO A 82 7.34 25.81 -3.17
N GLN A 83 8.67 25.95 -3.19
CA GLN A 83 9.60 24.85 -3.45
C GLN A 83 9.52 23.72 -2.42
N ILE A 84 9.16 24.03 -1.17
CA ILE A 84 8.96 23.03 -0.12
C ILE A 84 7.62 22.33 -0.34
N LEU A 85 6.56 23.10 -0.57
CA LEU A 85 5.22 22.55 -0.82
C LEU A 85 5.18 21.67 -2.08
N ASP A 86 6.05 21.93 -3.06
CA ASP A 86 6.17 21.07 -4.25
C ASP A 86 6.75 19.67 -3.94
N LYS A 87 7.34 19.48 -2.75
CA LYS A 87 7.89 18.19 -2.30
C LYS A 87 7.03 17.48 -1.27
N VAL A 88 5.91 18.09 -0.89
CA VAL A 88 5.03 17.59 0.16
C VAL A 88 3.75 17.02 -0.44
N TYR A 89 3.27 15.92 0.12
CA TYR A 89 2.00 15.30 -0.24
C TYR A 89 0.82 16.13 0.24
N CYS A 90 -0.18 16.35 -0.64
CA CYS A 90 -1.39 17.07 -0.27
C CYS A 90 -2.31 16.19 0.58
N HIS A 91 -2.65 16.65 1.79
CA HIS A 91 -3.49 15.88 2.72
C HIS A 91 -4.93 15.65 2.20
N CYS A 92 -5.35 16.43 1.20
CA CYS A 92 -6.62 16.29 0.50
C CYS A 92 -6.74 14.99 -0.31
N ASN A 93 -5.62 14.27 -0.55
CA ASN A 93 -5.57 13.04 -1.37
C ASN A 93 -6.08 13.25 -2.82
N CYS A 94 -5.83 14.44 -3.38
CA CYS A 94 -6.29 14.86 -4.72
C CYS A 94 -5.31 14.54 -5.87
N GLU A 95 -4.39 13.61 -5.64
CA GLU A 95 -3.40 13.16 -6.66
C GLU A 95 -4.04 12.42 -7.85
N ASN A 96 -5.25 11.89 -7.65
CA ASN A 96 -6.01 11.16 -8.64
C ASN A 96 -7.09 12.05 -9.28
N PRO A 97 -7.75 11.60 -10.36
CA PRO A 97 -8.89 12.31 -10.93
C PRO A 97 -9.95 12.65 -9.86
N PRO A 98 -10.61 13.82 -9.97
CA PRO A 98 -10.56 14.74 -11.11
C PRO A 98 -9.40 15.75 -11.10
N PHE A 99 -8.74 15.99 -9.97
CA PHE A 99 -7.79 17.10 -9.81
C PHE A 99 -6.39 16.80 -10.34
N ASN A 100 -5.92 15.55 -10.22
CA ASN A 100 -4.59 15.13 -10.69
C ASN A 100 -3.45 16.03 -10.18
N HIS A 101 -3.52 16.43 -8.91
CA HIS A 101 -2.53 17.33 -8.30
C HIS A 101 -1.19 16.64 -8.10
N LYS A 102 -0.11 17.35 -8.43
CA LYS A 102 1.24 16.78 -8.44
C LYS A 102 1.90 16.80 -7.07
N SER A 103 1.51 17.76 -6.22
CA SER A 103 2.07 18.04 -4.89
C SER A 103 1.11 18.93 -4.08
N LEU A 104 1.44 19.20 -2.82
CA LEU A 104 0.71 20.16 -2.00
C LEU A 104 0.68 21.56 -2.65
N LEU A 105 1.73 21.94 -3.38
CA LEU A 105 1.73 23.21 -4.12
C LEU A 105 0.61 23.28 -5.16
N SER A 106 0.28 22.18 -5.85
CA SER A 106 -0.85 22.14 -6.81
C SER A 106 -2.20 22.49 -6.16
N CYS A 107 -2.36 22.26 -4.85
CA CYS A 107 -3.56 22.63 -4.11
C CYS A 107 -3.70 24.17 -3.97
N PHE A 108 -2.60 24.94 -3.99
CA PHE A 108 -2.56 26.39 -3.77
C PHE A 108 -2.49 27.25 -5.04
N VAL A 109 -2.31 26.65 -6.20
CA VAL A 109 -2.35 27.34 -7.50
C VAL A 109 -3.76 27.35 -8.11
N GLU A 110 -4.70 26.69 -7.43
CA GLU A 110 -6.12 26.57 -7.74
C GLU A 110 -6.93 26.82 -6.45
N TYR A 111 -8.25 26.85 -6.53
CA TYR A 111 -9.11 27.10 -5.37
C TYR A 111 -9.28 25.88 -4.44
N HIS A 112 -8.65 24.74 -4.76
CA HIS A 112 -8.80 23.53 -3.94
C HIS A 112 -8.28 23.75 -2.51
N GLY A 113 -7.16 24.46 -2.32
CA GLY A 113 -6.62 24.76 -0.98
C GLY A 113 -7.52 25.65 -0.12
N SER A 114 -8.67 26.11 -0.63
CA SER A 114 -9.65 26.92 0.10
C SER A 114 -10.92 26.14 0.51
N SER A 115 -11.01 24.85 0.20
CA SER A 115 -12.16 23.98 0.52
C SER A 115 -11.90 23.04 1.69
#